data_AF-A0AAU5T0Q7-F1
#
_entry.id   AF-A0AAU5T0Q7-F1
#
_cell.length_a   1.000
_cell.length_b   1.000
_cell.length_c   1.000
_cell.angle_alpha   90.00
_cell.angle_beta   90.00
_cell.angle_gamma   90.00
#
_symmetry.space_group_name_H-M   'P 1'
#
loop_
_entity.id
_entity.type
_entity.pdbx_description
1 polymer ?
#
loop_
_entity_poly.entity_id
_entity_poly.type
_entity_poly.pdbx_seq_one_letter_code
_entity_poly.pdbx_strand_id
1 'polypeptide(L)'
;MALAPRPAAALRLCCLPPAGAGPVFYQSWTRYLPDTVELCSVELPGRGTRAGRPSCTDMGVVVSGIAEAVSDQSDSRSMVLFGHSVGALLAYEVTRALRREGQRLPKMLALSGMPAAHLGAYPAAVYHVLAAGREGLSDLFGPVPKRLIRSPRLGAAAMAPLLADCLLEVQYRHREESPLDVPLALYGGADDTFAPTEAVRAWNALVTSPADLRLFPGGHAYLRERPGDLVDQLVRDIDALVSPSAVALPKTTQQPQPPSV
;
A
#
# COMPACT_ATOMS: atom_id res chain seq x y z
N MET A 1 -9.30 -9.97 -6.66
CA MET A 1 -9.52 -11.38 -6.26
C MET A 1 -9.72 -11.44 -4.76
N ALA A 2 -10.78 -12.08 -4.25
CA ALA A 2 -10.92 -12.34 -2.81
C ALA A 2 -9.99 -13.49 -2.40
N LEU A 3 -9.20 -13.30 -1.34
CA LEU A 3 -8.24 -14.30 -0.84
C LEU A 3 -8.86 -15.27 0.17
N ALA A 4 -9.93 -14.83 0.84
CA ALA A 4 -10.84 -15.63 1.65
C ALA A 4 -12.22 -14.95 1.55
N PRO A 5 -13.14 -15.47 0.71
CA PRO A 5 -14.44 -14.84 0.50
C PRO A 5 -15.22 -14.70 1.80
N ARG A 6 -15.72 -13.49 2.06
CA ARG A 6 -16.56 -13.11 3.20
C ARG A 6 -17.72 -12.26 2.68
N PRO A 7 -18.75 -12.88 2.08
CA PRO A 7 -19.83 -12.15 1.41
C PRO A 7 -20.64 -11.27 2.37
N ALA A 8 -20.66 -11.60 3.67
CA ALA A 8 -21.32 -10.82 4.72
C ALA A 8 -20.44 -9.72 5.35
N ALA A 9 -19.18 -9.58 4.93
CA ALA A 9 -18.30 -8.54 5.44
C ALA A 9 -18.86 -7.14 5.13
N ALA A 10 -18.73 -6.20 6.07
CA ALA A 10 -19.16 -4.82 5.88
C ALA A 10 -18.14 -3.99 5.06
N LEU A 11 -16.89 -4.45 5.04
CA LEU A 11 -15.75 -3.73 4.46
C LEU A 11 -14.89 -4.64 3.59
N ARG A 12 -14.36 -4.08 2.49
CA ARG A 12 -13.34 -4.70 1.65
C ARG A 12 -12.00 -4.03 1.88
N LEU A 13 -11.01 -4.82 2.27
CA LEU A 13 -9.61 -4.40 2.29
C LEU A 13 -8.98 -4.81 0.95
N CYS A 14 -8.83 -3.84 0.06
CA CYS A 14 -8.27 -4.04 -1.28
C CYS A 14 -6.77 -3.75 -1.26
N CYS A 15 -5.96 -4.81 -1.26
CA CYS A 15 -4.52 -4.72 -1.20
C CYS A 15 -3.86 -4.74 -2.58
N LEU A 16 -2.92 -3.83 -2.79
CA LEU A 16 -2.07 -3.71 -3.97
C LEU A 16 -0.68 -4.28 -3.63
N PRO A 17 -0.26 -5.38 -4.27
CA PRO A 17 1.02 -6.03 -3.97
C PRO A 17 2.24 -5.17 -4.35
N PRO A 18 3.41 -5.41 -3.73
CA PRO A 18 4.67 -4.82 -4.18
C PRO A 18 5.12 -5.39 -5.53
N ALA A 19 6.20 -4.82 -6.07
CA ALA A 19 6.68 -5.12 -7.42
C ALA A 19 6.96 -6.61 -7.64
N GLY A 20 6.51 -7.15 -8.76
CA GLY A 20 6.63 -8.56 -9.14
C GLY A 20 5.78 -9.54 -8.33
N ALA A 21 5.15 -9.11 -7.23
CA ALA A 21 4.39 -9.99 -6.37
C ALA A 21 3.02 -10.33 -6.96
N GLY A 22 2.66 -11.61 -6.88
CA GLY A 22 1.36 -12.12 -7.29
C GLY A 22 0.24 -11.81 -6.28
N PRO A 23 -1.01 -12.13 -6.62
CA PRO A 23 -2.17 -11.76 -5.80
C PRO A 23 -2.22 -12.50 -4.45
N VAL A 24 -1.51 -13.62 -4.30
CA VAL A 24 -1.44 -14.38 -3.05
C VAL A 24 -0.44 -13.82 -2.04
N PHE A 25 0.19 -12.68 -2.33
CA PHE A 25 1.16 -12.04 -1.42
C PHE A 25 0.57 -11.79 -0.03
N TYR A 26 -0.68 -11.34 0.03
CA TYR A 26 -1.40 -11.04 1.28
C TYR A 26 -2.17 -12.25 1.85
N GLN A 27 -2.01 -13.47 1.31
CA GLN A 27 -2.83 -14.63 1.74
C GLN A 27 -2.72 -14.90 3.25
N SER A 28 -1.52 -14.69 3.83
CA SER A 28 -1.29 -14.91 5.26
C SER A 28 -2.04 -13.92 6.16
N TRP A 29 -2.55 -12.81 5.63
CA TRP A 29 -3.29 -11.80 6.40
C TRP A 29 -4.71 -12.25 6.75
N THR A 30 -5.27 -13.18 5.98
CA THR A 30 -6.65 -13.68 6.17
C THR A 30 -6.91 -14.16 7.60
N ARG A 31 -5.92 -14.77 8.26
CA ARG A 31 -6.03 -15.29 9.64
C ARG A 31 -6.03 -14.23 10.73
N TYR A 32 -5.65 -12.99 10.42
CA TYR A 32 -5.59 -11.87 11.38
C TYR A 32 -6.75 -10.89 11.20
N LEU A 33 -7.51 -11.02 10.11
CA LEU A 33 -8.61 -10.10 9.81
C LEU A 33 -9.92 -10.59 10.43
N PRO A 34 -10.71 -9.72 11.06
CA PRO A 34 -12.03 -10.06 11.57
C PRO A 34 -12.99 -10.40 10.43
N ASP A 35 -14.05 -11.17 10.71
CA ASP A 35 -15.02 -11.61 9.69
C ASP A 35 -15.80 -10.46 9.04
N THR A 36 -15.76 -9.26 9.65
CA THR A 36 -16.31 -8.01 9.11
C THR A 36 -15.50 -7.44 7.94
N VAL A 37 -14.29 -7.95 7.67
CA VAL A 37 -13.38 -7.48 6.63
C VAL A 37 -13.09 -8.58 5.60
N GLU A 38 -13.46 -8.35 4.35
CA GLU A 38 -13.09 -9.20 3.22
C GLU A 38 -11.75 -8.75 2.62
N LEU A 39 -10.76 -9.65 2.61
CA LEU A 39 -9.46 -9.38 2.01
C LEU A 39 -9.49 -9.63 0.50
N CYS A 40 -9.26 -8.56 -0.25
CA CYS A 40 -9.09 -8.58 -1.69
C CYS A 40 -7.64 -8.27 -2.05
N SER A 41 -7.08 -8.96 -3.04
CA SER A 41 -5.82 -8.55 -3.68
C SER A 41 -6.07 -8.16 -5.12
N VAL A 42 -5.44 -7.07 -5.54
CA VAL A 42 -5.32 -6.69 -6.94
C VAL A 42 -4.37 -7.66 -7.65
N GLU A 43 -4.75 -8.06 -8.87
CA GLU A 43 -3.96 -8.96 -9.71
C GLU A 43 -3.66 -8.29 -11.05
N LEU A 44 -2.41 -7.85 -11.22
CA LEU A 44 -1.96 -7.25 -12.48
C LEU A 44 -1.61 -8.34 -13.52
N PRO A 45 -1.61 -8.00 -14.82
CA PRO A 45 -1.13 -8.88 -15.87
C PRO A 45 0.29 -9.42 -15.63
N GLY A 46 0.60 -10.60 -16.18
CA GLY A 46 1.94 -11.19 -16.13
C GLY A 46 2.23 -12.04 -14.89
N ARG A 47 1.25 -12.20 -13.99
CA ARG A 47 1.40 -12.98 -12.75
C ARG A 47 0.12 -13.65 -12.30
N GLY A 48 0.25 -14.64 -11.43
CA GLY A 48 -0.87 -15.41 -10.89
C GLY A 48 -1.70 -16.11 -11.97
N THR A 49 -3.01 -16.02 -11.85
CA THR A 49 -4.00 -16.48 -12.84
C THR A 49 -3.90 -15.72 -14.17
N ARG A 50 -3.28 -14.53 -14.18
CA ARG A 50 -3.06 -13.69 -15.37
C ARG A 50 -1.64 -13.82 -15.95
N ALA A 51 -0.90 -14.87 -15.60
CA ALA A 51 0.48 -15.09 -16.07
C ALA A 51 0.62 -15.22 -17.59
N GLY A 52 -0.45 -15.61 -18.30
CA GLY A 52 -0.46 -15.67 -19.77
C GLY A 52 -0.63 -14.31 -20.46
N ARG A 53 -0.92 -13.23 -19.71
CA ARG A 53 -1.06 -11.88 -20.26
C ARG A 53 0.28 -11.13 -20.12
N PRO A 54 0.69 -10.31 -21.10
CA PRO A 54 1.89 -9.48 -20.97
C PRO A 54 1.80 -8.54 -19.77
N SER A 55 2.90 -8.39 -19.03
CA SER A 55 3.01 -7.39 -17.96
C SER A 55 2.82 -5.99 -18.55
N CYS A 56 2.05 -5.14 -17.86
CA CYS A 56 1.77 -3.78 -18.32
C CYS A 56 2.79 -2.79 -17.77
N THR A 57 3.26 -1.88 -18.61
CA THR A 57 4.26 -0.85 -18.27
C THR A 57 3.71 0.57 -18.41
N ASP A 58 2.40 0.71 -18.60
CA ASP A 58 1.73 2.01 -18.70
C ASP A 58 0.96 2.28 -17.41
N MET A 59 1.36 3.32 -16.68
CA MET A 59 0.74 3.70 -15.40
C MET A 59 -0.74 4.03 -15.56
N GLY A 60 -1.12 4.73 -16.63
CA GLY A 60 -2.52 5.09 -16.88
C GLY A 60 -3.39 3.85 -17.10
N VAL A 61 -2.93 2.92 -17.93
CA VAL A 61 -3.64 1.66 -18.20
C VAL A 61 -3.78 0.82 -16.93
N VAL A 62 -2.71 0.70 -16.14
CA VAL A 62 -2.74 -0.03 -14.87
C VAL A 62 -3.72 0.62 -13.90
N VAL A 63 -3.62 1.93 -13.69
CA VAL A 63 -4.47 2.67 -12.76
C VAL A 63 -5.94 2.61 -13.17
N SER A 64 -6.28 2.86 -14.44
CA SER A 64 -7.67 2.78 -14.92
C SER A 64 -8.24 1.37 -14.75
N GLY A 65 -7.47 0.33 -15.08
CA GLY A 65 -7.93 -1.06 -14.91
C GLY A 65 -8.14 -1.46 -13.45
N ILE A 66 -7.36 -0.91 -12.51
CA ILE A 66 -7.60 -1.12 -11.07
C ILE A 66 -8.80 -0.31 -10.61
N ALA A 67 -8.90 0.96 -11.01
CA ALA A 67 -10.01 1.85 -10.66
C ALA A 67 -11.36 1.24 -11.06
N GLU A 68 -11.48 0.77 -12.29
CA GLU A 68 -12.67 0.06 -12.80
C GLU A 68 -13.00 -1.18 -11.95
N ALA A 69 -11.98 -1.96 -11.57
CA ALA A 69 -12.17 -3.18 -10.79
C ALA A 69 -12.57 -2.93 -9.33
N VAL A 70 -12.18 -1.79 -8.74
CA VAL A 70 -12.52 -1.43 -7.35
C VAL A 70 -13.76 -0.54 -7.24
N SER A 71 -14.15 0.15 -8.33
CA SER A 71 -15.34 0.99 -8.41
C SER A 71 -16.63 0.23 -8.73
N ASP A 72 -16.64 -1.11 -8.60
CA ASP A 72 -17.82 -1.94 -8.88
C ASP A 72 -19.03 -1.46 -8.05
N GLN A 73 -19.99 -0.84 -8.74
CA GLN A 73 -21.17 -0.23 -8.15
C GLN A 73 -22.20 -1.27 -7.68
N SER A 74 -22.07 -2.52 -8.10
CA SER A 74 -22.92 -3.61 -7.59
C SER A 74 -22.57 -3.98 -6.14
N ASP A 75 -21.39 -3.58 -5.67
CA ASP A 75 -20.91 -3.83 -4.33
C ASP A 75 -21.06 -2.57 -3.45
N SER A 76 -22.04 -2.59 -2.55
CA SER A 76 -22.33 -1.46 -1.66
C SER A 76 -21.37 -1.33 -0.47
N ARG A 77 -20.48 -2.30 -0.24
CA ARG A 77 -19.57 -2.33 0.91
C ARG A 77 -18.57 -1.18 0.87
N SER A 78 -18.12 -0.74 2.06
CA SER A 78 -17.04 0.24 2.15
C SER A 78 -15.73 -0.38 1.69
N MET A 79 -14.84 0.41 1.08
CA MET A 79 -13.52 -0.07 0.69
C MET A 79 -12.40 0.69 1.40
N VAL A 80 -11.32 0.00 1.70
CA VAL A 80 -10.02 0.54 2.09
C VAL A 80 -9.01 0.09 1.05
N LEU A 81 -8.19 1.02 0.56
CA LEU A 81 -7.06 0.70 -0.32
C LEU A 81 -5.80 0.61 0.52
N PHE A 82 -5.16 -0.56 0.50
CA PHE A 82 -3.84 -0.76 1.09
C PHE A 82 -2.82 -1.00 -0.01
N GLY A 83 -1.68 -0.35 0.05
CA GLY A 83 -0.60 -0.61 -0.90
C GLY A 83 0.76 -0.59 -0.22
N HIS A 84 1.63 -1.52 -0.62
CA HIS A 84 3.02 -1.56 -0.16
C HIS A 84 3.99 -1.36 -1.34
N SER A 85 5.04 -0.56 -1.14
CA SER A 85 6.02 -0.22 -2.19
C SER A 85 5.32 0.39 -3.42
N VAL A 86 5.60 -0.09 -4.64
CA VAL A 86 4.85 0.31 -5.86
C VAL A 86 3.33 0.18 -5.70
N GLY A 87 2.84 -0.77 -4.90
CA GLY A 87 1.42 -0.90 -4.59
C GLY A 87 0.85 0.32 -3.87
N ALA A 88 1.64 1.02 -3.05
CA ALA A 88 1.25 2.26 -2.39
C ALA A 88 1.09 3.40 -3.40
N LEU A 89 2.04 3.52 -4.34
CA LEU A 89 1.95 4.47 -5.46
C LEU A 89 0.70 4.22 -6.30
N LEU A 90 0.43 2.95 -6.64
CA LEU A 90 -0.77 2.57 -7.37
C LEU A 90 -2.04 2.88 -6.57
N ALA A 91 -2.08 2.62 -5.26
CA ALA A 91 -3.25 2.91 -4.42
C ALA A 91 -3.56 4.42 -4.42
N TYR A 92 -2.52 5.25 -4.34
CA TYR A 92 -2.65 6.70 -4.43
C TYR A 92 -3.18 7.16 -5.80
N GLU A 93 -2.59 6.69 -6.91
CA GLU A 93 -3.04 7.09 -8.25
C GLU A 93 -4.43 6.54 -8.60
N VAL A 94 -4.79 5.35 -8.12
CA VAL A 94 -6.16 4.81 -8.21
C VAL A 94 -7.13 5.71 -7.47
N THR A 95 -6.78 6.16 -6.26
CA THR A 95 -7.64 7.09 -5.50
C THR A 95 -7.83 8.41 -6.25
N ARG A 96 -6.78 8.94 -6.91
CA ARG A 96 -6.90 10.11 -7.78
C ARG A 96 -7.77 9.85 -9.00
N ALA A 97 -7.63 8.69 -9.65
CA ALA A 97 -8.46 8.32 -10.80
C ALA A 97 -9.94 8.24 -10.40
N LEU A 98 -10.26 7.55 -9.30
CA LEU A 98 -11.61 7.48 -8.75
C LEU A 98 -12.19 8.88 -8.50
N ARG A 99 -11.40 9.81 -7.93
CA ARG A 99 -11.81 11.20 -7.74
C ARG A 99 -12.12 11.90 -9.05
N ARG A 100 -11.23 11.80 -10.05
CA ARG A 100 -11.42 12.44 -11.36
C ARG A 100 -12.67 11.93 -12.08
N GLU A 101 -13.02 10.67 -11.87
CA GLU A 101 -14.18 10.00 -12.46
C GLU A 101 -15.47 10.14 -11.64
N GLY A 102 -15.43 10.86 -10.51
CA GLY A 102 -16.59 11.02 -9.62
C GLY A 102 -17.04 9.72 -8.95
N GLN A 103 -16.17 8.72 -8.88
CA GLN A 103 -16.43 7.43 -8.26
C GLN A 103 -16.31 7.52 -6.73
N ARG A 104 -16.88 6.52 -6.04
CA ARG A 104 -16.79 6.41 -4.58
C ARG A 104 -15.32 6.24 -4.16
N LEU A 105 -14.83 7.17 -3.34
CA LEU A 105 -13.49 7.12 -2.76
C LEU A 105 -13.38 6.06 -1.65
N PRO A 106 -12.17 5.54 -1.39
CA PRO A 106 -11.95 4.65 -0.24
C PRO A 106 -12.19 5.39 1.08
N LYS A 107 -12.70 4.66 2.08
CA LYS A 107 -12.84 5.16 3.46
C LYS A 107 -11.49 5.45 4.12
N MET A 108 -10.43 4.80 3.62
CA MET A 108 -9.06 5.05 4.04
C MET A 108 -8.10 4.69 2.91
N LEU A 109 -7.08 5.52 2.74
CA LEU A 109 -5.90 5.22 1.95
C LEU A 109 -4.76 4.82 2.88
N ALA A 110 -4.34 3.56 2.84
CA ALA A 110 -3.28 3.01 3.67
C ALA A 110 -2.02 2.78 2.81
N LEU A 111 -0.97 3.57 3.07
CA LEU A 111 0.27 3.56 2.30
C LEU A 111 1.42 3.01 3.14
N SER A 112 2.16 2.08 2.58
CA SER A 112 3.19 1.33 3.29
C SER A 112 4.51 1.32 2.51
N GLY A 113 5.61 1.73 3.16
CA GLY A 113 6.97 1.57 2.63
C GLY A 113 7.17 2.16 1.23
N MET A 114 6.73 3.39 1.00
CA MET A 114 6.93 4.07 -0.29
C MET A 114 7.19 5.56 -0.06
N PRO A 115 8.24 6.16 -0.64
CA PRO A 115 8.42 7.62 -0.63
C PRO A 115 7.19 8.34 -1.21
N ALA A 116 6.91 9.55 -0.75
CA ALA A 116 5.79 10.32 -1.28
C ALA A 116 5.95 10.67 -2.77
N ALA A 117 4.85 10.57 -3.52
CA ALA A 117 4.85 10.72 -4.97
C ALA A 117 5.50 12.00 -5.51
N HIS A 118 5.30 13.12 -4.82
CA HIS A 118 5.82 14.42 -5.24
C HIS A 118 7.34 14.59 -5.04
N LEU A 119 8.00 13.70 -4.30
CA LEU A 119 9.45 13.78 -4.05
C LEU A 119 10.28 13.40 -5.28
N GLY A 120 9.70 12.70 -6.27
CA GLY A 120 10.42 12.31 -7.49
C GLY A 120 11.58 11.33 -7.25
N ALA A 121 11.61 10.64 -6.12
CA ALA A 121 12.74 9.81 -5.68
C ALA A 121 12.82 8.42 -6.36
N TYR A 122 11.75 7.98 -7.03
CA TYR A 122 11.62 6.59 -7.49
C TYR A 122 12.69 6.12 -8.48
N PRO A 123 13.08 6.89 -9.52
CA PRO A 123 14.09 6.41 -10.46
C PRO A 123 15.43 6.10 -9.78
N ALA A 124 15.88 6.96 -8.88
CA ALA A 124 17.14 6.76 -8.16
C ALA A 124 17.08 5.53 -7.24
N ALA A 125 15.97 5.34 -6.52
CA ALA A 125 15.76 4.19 -5.65
C ALA A 125 15.76 2.87 -6.44
N VAL A 126 15.04 2.81 -7.56
CA VAL A 126 14.98 1.63 -8.43
C VAL A 126 16.35 1.32 -9.04
N TYR A 127 17.08 2.33 -9.53
CA TYR A 127 18.42 2.12 -10.10
C TYR A 127 19.40 1.57 -9.07
N HIS A 128 19.35 2.06 -7.83
CA HIS A 128 20.20 1.56 -6.76
C HIS A 128 19.94 0.07 -6.49
N VAL A 129 18.66 -0.33 -6.38
CA VAL A 129 18.26 -1.73 -6.16
C VAL A 129 18.70 -2.63 -7.31
N LEU A 130 18.46 -2.22 -8.56
CA LEU A 130 18.82 -3.01 -9.74
C LEU A 130 20.35 -3.14 -9.89
N ALA A 131 21.11 -2.09 -9.58
CA ALA A 131 22.57 -2.12 -9.64
C ALA A 131 23.19 -3.04 -8.58
N ALA A 132 22.58 -3.15 -7.39
CA ALA A 132 22.98 -4.10 -6.35
C ALA A 132 22.64 -5.57 -6.70
N GLY A 133 21.91 -5.81 -7.79
CA GLY A 133 21.62 -7.14 -8.29
C GLY A 133 20.82 -7.98 -7.30
N ARG A 134 21.29 -9.20 -7.01
CA ARG A 134 20.54 -10.15 -6.17
C ARG A 134 20.40 -9.72 -4.71
N GLU A 135 21.36 -8.99 -4.19
CA GLU A 135 21.35 -8.50 -2.80
C GLU A 135 20.30 -7.42 -2.65
N GLY A 136 20.31 -6.39 -3.51
CA GLY A 136 19.27 -5.35 -3.51
C GLY A 136 17.85 -5.90 -3.70
N LEU A 137 17.67 -6.90 -4.58
CA LEU A 137 16.38 -7.59 -4.70
C LEU A 137 15.98 -8.35 -3.44
N SER A 138 16.95 -8.94 -2.73
CA SER A 138 16.69 -9.62 -1.46
C SER A 138 16.34 -8.63 -0.35
N ASP A 139 16.91 -7.43 -0.34
CA ASP A 139 16.61 -6.40 0.64
C ASP A 139 15.18 -5.86 0.46
N LEU A 140 14.76 -5.68 -0.80
CA LEU A 140 13.44 -5.14 -1.12
C LEU A 140 12.33 -6.19 -0.94
N PHE A 141 12.57 -7.42 -1.38
CA PHE A 141 11.53 -8.45 -1.45
C PHE A 141 11.68 -9.56 -0.42
N GLY A 142 12.77 -9.60 0.32
CA GLY A 142 13.17 -10.76 1.13
C GLY A 142 13.79 -11.88 0.27
N PRO A 143 14.08 -13.05 0.88
CA PRO A 143 14.85 -14.10 0.23
C PRO A 143 14.24 -14.58 -1.10
N VAL A 144 15.04 -14.55 -2.17
CA VAL A 144 14.64 -15.08 -3.48
C VAL A 144 14.48 -16.60 -3.40
N PRO A 145 13.31 -17.17 -3.75
CA PRO A 145 13.10 -18.61 -3.71
C PRO A 145 14.13 -19.39 -4.55
N LYS A 146 14.78 -20.40 -3.95
CA LYS A 146 15.82 -21.23 -4.62
C LYS A 146 15.37 -21.79 -5.98
N ARG A 147 14.08 -22.06 -6.16
CA ARG A 147 13.51 -22.54 -7.43
C ARG A 147 13.66 -21.55 -8.59
N LEU A 148 13.57 -20.24 -8.32
CA LEU A 148 13.72 -19.20 -9.33
C LEU A 148 15.17 -19.04 -9.75
N ILE A 149 16.10 -19.27 -8.81
CA ILE A 149 17.54 -19.25 -9.08
C ILE A 149 17.95 -20.46 -9.92
N ARG A 150 17.41 -21.64 -9.62
CA ARG A 150 17.77 -22.90 -10.27
C ARG A 150 17.19 -23.09 -11.68
N SER A 151 16.18 -22.31 -12.05
CA SER A 151 15.51 -22.43 -13.35
C SER A 151 15.51 -21.09 -14.07
N PRO A 152 16.33 -20.90 -15.11
CA PRO A 152 16.37 -19.67 -15.89
C PRO A 152 15.00 -19.27 -16.45
N ARG A 153 14.20 -20.27 -16.88
CA ARG A 153 12.84 -20.05 -17.39
C ARG A 153 11.90 -19.50 -16.32
N LEU A 154 11.89 -20.11 -15.12
CA LEU A 154 11.04 -19.62 -14.02
C LEU A 154 11.54 -18.27 -13.48
N GLY A 155 12.86 -18.08 -13.42
CA GLY A 155 13.47 -16.80 -13.06
C GLY A 155 13.06 -15.69 -14.01
N ALA A 156 13.17 -15.90 -15.33
CA ALA A 156 12.75 -14.93 -16.34
C ALA A 156 11.25 -14.62 -16.26
N ALA A 157 10.41 -15.64 -16.09
CA ALA A 157 8.97 -15.46 -15.93
C ALA A 157 8.59 -14.65 -14.68
N ALA A 158 9.34 -14.81 -13.58
CA ALA A 158 9.15 -14.01 -12.36
C ALA A 158 9.75 -12.59 -12.47
N MET A 159 10.79 -12.42 -13.27
CA MET A 159 11.47 -11.13 -13.48
C MET A 159 10.68 -10.19 -14.39
N ALA A 160 9.97 -10.71 -15.39
CA ALA A 160 9.18 -9.88 -16.30
C ALA A 160 8.14 -8.97 -15.60
N PRO A 161 7.27 -9.44 -14.69
CA PRO A 161 6.37 -8.55 -13.96
C PRO A 161 7.11 -7.61 -13.02
N LEU A 162 8.22 -8.03 -12.42
CA LEU A 162 9.04 -7.18 -11.56
C LEU A 162 9.61 -5.99 -12.35
N LEU A 163 10.25 -6.24 -13.49
CA LEU A 163 10.81 -5.18 -14.33
C LEU A 163 9.73 -4.25 -14.88
N ALA A 164 8.55 -4.78 -15.21
CA ALA A 164 7.43 -3.97 -15.65
C ALA A 164 6.96 -3.01 -14.55
N ASP A 165 6.81 -3.51 -13.32
CA ASP A 165 6.42 -2.68 -12.17
C ASP A 165 7.50 -1.63 -11.84
N CYS A 166 8.79 -1.99 -11.88
CA CYS A 166 9.90 -1.03 -11.74
C CYS A 166 9.90 0.04 -12.83
N LEU A 167 9.49 -0.31 -14.06
CA LEU A 167 9.40 0.65 -15.16
C LEU A 167 8.29 1.67 -14.91
N LEU A 168 7.17 1.27 -14.30
CA LEU A 168 6.11 2.20 -13.86
C LEU A 168 6.69 3.26 -12.92
N GLU A 169 7.52 2.84 -11.96
CA GLU A 169 8.16 3.74 -10.98
C GLU A 169 9.18 4.68 -11.63
N VAL A 170 10.05 4.15 -12.50
CA VAL A 170 11.07 4.95 -13.22
C VAL A 170 10.44 5.99 -14.13
N GLN A 171 9.34 5.64 -14.79
CA GLN A 171 8.61 6.53 -15.69
C GLN A 171 7.65 7.46 -14.96
N TYR A 172 7.33 7.20 -13.69
CA TYR A 172 6.38 8.00 -12.94
C TYR A 172 6.84 9.45 -12.84
N ARG A 173 5.91 10.35 -13.14
CA ARG A 173 6.07 11.79 -12.95
C ARG A 173 4.86 12.29 -12.21
N HIS A 174 5.08 12.80 -11.01
CA HIS A 174 4.00 13.40 -10.24
C HIS A 174 3.44 14.60 -11.00
N ARG A 175 2.11 14.66 -11.04
CA ARG A 175 1.36 15.83 -11.51
C ARG A 175 0.70 16.46 -10.30
N GLU A 176 0.90 17.76 -10.14
CA GLU A 176 0.24 18.51 -9.07
C GLU A 176 -1.29 18.47 -9.23
N GLU A 177 -1.98 18.22 -8.14
CA GLU A 177 -3.44 18.24 -8.00
C GLU A 177 -3.79 18.61 -6.56
N SER A 178 -5.03 19.06 -6.32
CA SER A 178 -5.51 19.28 -4.97
C SER A 178 -5.30 18.02 -4.09
N PRO A 179 -4.97 18.18 -2.80
CA PRO A 179 -4.86 17.07 -1.86
C PRO A 179 -6.11 16.18 -1.87
N LEU A 180 -5.94 14.89 -1.62
CA LEU A 180 -7.06 13.95 -1.53
C LEU A 180 -7.81 14.12 -0.20
N ASP A 181 -9.13 14.21 -0.28
CA ASP A 181 -9.99 14.26 0.90
C ASP A 181 -10.37 12.85 1.37
N VAL A 182 -9.35 12.11 1.80
CA VAL A 182 -9.48 10.75 2.33
C VAL A 182 -8.64 10.61 3.60
N PRO A 183 -9.11 9.89 4.63
CA PRO A 183 -8.27 9.51 5.76
C PRO A 183 -7.04 8.73 5.29
N LEU A 184 -5.87 9.15 5.76
CA LEU A 184 -4.59 8.49 5.46
C LEU A 184 -4.19 7.58 6.62
N ALA A 185 -3.51 6.47 6.31
CA ALA A 185 -2.73 5.70 7.27
C ALA A 185 -1.35 5.40 6.69
N LEU A 186 -0.30 5.63 7.46
CA LEU A 186 1.08 5.49 7.03
C LEU A 186 1.81 4.41 7.82
N TYR A 187 2.51 3.53 7.11
CA TYR A 187 3.26 2.42 7.69
C TYR A 187 4.66 2.33 7.08
N GLY A 188 5.67 1.97 7.87
CA GLY A 188 7.05 1.84 7.39
C GLY A 188 7.89 0.87 8.23
N GLY A 189 8.97 0.37 7.64
CA GLY A 189 10.01 -0.34 8.38
C GLY A 189 10.95 0.67 9.04
N ALA A 190 11.35 0.42 10.29
CA ALA A 190 12.28 1.27 11.02
C ALA A 190 13.66 1.32 10.34
N ASP A 191 14.04 0.24 9.66
CA ASP A 191 15.34 0.07 8.99
C ASP A 191 15.20 0.13 7.46
N ASP A 192 14.09 0.66 6.93
CA ASP A 192 13.82 0.73 5.50
C ASP A 192 14.66 1.82 4.81
N THR A 193 15.67 1.39 4.05
CA THR A 193 16.55 2.27 3.27
C THR A 193 15.96 2.69 1.93
N PHE A 194 14.98 1.95 1.41
CA PHE A 194 14.29 2.30 0.16
C PHE A 194 13.25 3.40 0.40
N ALA A 195 12.52 3.30 1.51
CA ALA A 195 11.53 4.29 1.94
C ALA A 195 11.85 4.86 3.33
N PRO A 196 12.84 5.78 3.42
CA PRO A 196 13.17 6.42 4.69
C PRO A 196 11.98 7.09 5.36
N THR A 197 11.97 7.08 6.70
CA THR A 197 10.88 7.61 7.54
C THR A 197 10.33 8.96 7.05
N GLU A 198 11.19 9.95 6.80
CA GLU A 198 10.76 11.28 6.37
C GLU A 198 10.16 11.29 4.96
N ALA A 199 10.68 10.43 4.06
CA ALA A 199 10.14 10.30 2.72
C ALA A 199 8.73 9.69 2.72
N VAL A 200 8.44 8.80 3.67
CA VAL A 200 7.08 8.24 3.87
C VAL A 200 6.18 9.28 4.55
N ARG A 201 6.65 10.00 5.58
CA ARG A 201 5.86 11.06 6.25
C ARG A 201 5.39 12.15 5.27
N ALA A 202 6.18 12.42 4.22
CA ALA A 202 5.84 13.41 3.22
C ALA A 202 4.50 13.14 2.49
N TRP A 203 3.94 11.92 2.55
CA TRP A 203 2.59 11.64 2.01
C TRP A 203 1.51 12.54 2.63
N ASN A 204 1.72 13.04 3.84
CA ASN A 204 0.82 13.98 4.50
C ASN A 204 0.61 15.28 3.71
N ALA A 205 1.54 15.68 2.83
CA ALA A 205 1.36 16.86 1.98
C ALA A 205 0.33 16.64 0.85
N LEU A 206 -0.05 15.39 0.56
CA LEU A 206 -0.91 15.01 -0.57
C LEU A 206 -2.34 14.67 -0.16
N VAL A 207 -2.71 14.87 1.12
CA VAL A 207 -4.04 14.60 1.68
C VAL A 207 -4.52 15.75 2.57
N THR A 208 -5.82 15.87 2.79
CA THR A 208 -6.41 16.86 3.73
C THR A 208 -6.38 16.38 5.18
N SER A 209 -6.35 15.07 5.40
CA SER A 209 -6.39 14.42 6.71
C SER A 209 -5.07 13.68 6.97
N PRO A 210 -4.07 14.34 7.56
CA PRO A 210 -2.76 13.76 7.79
C PRO A 210 -2.80 12.66 8.86
N ALA A 211 -1.77 11.83 8.87
CA ALA A 211 -1.62 10.72 9.79
C ALA A 211 -0.18 10.58 10.30
N ASP A 212 -0.07 10.06 11.52
CA ASP A 212 1.20 9.63 12.06
C ASP A 212 1.71 8.37 11.34
N LEU A 213 3.01 8.34 11.07
CA LEU A 213 3.70 7.18 10.54
C LEU A 213 3.92 6.14 11.65
N ARG A 214 3.43 4.93 11.42
CA ARG A 214 3.60 3.77 12.29
C ARG A 214 4.79 2.94 11.79
N LEU A 215 5.81 2.84 12.63
CA LEU A 215 7.03 2.11 12.32
C LEU A 215 7.00 0.71 12.91
N PHE A 216 7.47 -0.27 12.13
CA PHE A 216 7.63 -1.65 12.55
C PHE A 216 9.10 -2.05 12.49
N PRO A 217 9.57 -2.97 13.37
CA PRO A 217 10.91 -3.52 13.25
C PRO A 217 11.14 -4.18 11.88
N GLY A 218 12.30 -3.92 11.27
CA GLY A 218 12.69 -4.50 9.99
C GLY A 218 12.87 -3.47 8.87
N GLY A 219 13.44 -3.96 7.76
CA GLY A 219 13.64 -3.18 6.52
C GLY A 219 12.39 -3.14 5.64
N HIS A 220 12.55 -2.94 4.33
CA HIS A 220 11.43 -2.78 3.40
C HIS A 220 10.41 -3.94 3.43
N ALA A 221 10.90 -5.17 3.60
CA ALA A 221 10.07 -6.38 3.65
C ALA A 221 9.43 -6.68 5.04
N TYR A 222 9.42 -5.73 6.00
CA TYR A 222 8.93 -5.92 7.38
C TYR A 222 7.56 -6.61 7.47
N LEU A 223 6.64 -6.28 6.56
CA LEU A 223 5.28 -6.85 6.50
C LEU A 223 5.24 -8.35 6.24
N ARG A 224 6.31 -8.92 5.68
CA ARG A 224 6.45 -10.37 5.46
C ARG A 224 6.92 -11.09 6.72
N GLU A 225 7.77 -10.45 7.51
CA GLU A 225 8.37 -11.03 8.71
C GLU A 225 7.37 -11.04 9.87
N ARG A 226 6.61 -9.95 10.02
CA ARG A 226 5.62 -9.78 11.09
C ARG A 226 4.27 -9.30 10.55
N PRO A 227 3.56 -10.12 9.75
CA PRO A 227 2.27 -9.72 9.20
C PRO A 227 1.22 -9.44 10.28
N GLY A 228 1.27 -10.14 11.43
CA GLY A 228 0.29 -9.95 12.51
C GLY A 228 0.30 -8.53 13.07
N ASP A 229 1.45 -8.03 13.51
CA ASP A 229 1.60 -6.69 14.10
C ASP A 229 1.03 -5.59 13.19
N LEU A 230 1.33 -5.67 11.88
CA LEU A 230 0.84 -4.72 10.90
C LEU A 230 -0.68 -4.85 10.69
N VAL A 231 -1.19 -6.08 10.53
CA VAL A 231 -2.62 -6.29 10.29
C VAL A 231 -3.45 -5.87 11.49
N ASP A 232 -3.01 -6.20 12.71
CA ASP A 232 -3.68 -5.79 13.94
C ASP A 232 -3.75 -4.27 14.06
N GLN A 233 -2.66 -3.58 13.71
CA GLN A 233 -2.63 -2.13 13.69
C GLN A 233 -3.53 -1.54 12.60
N LEU A 234 -3.52 -2.12 11.40
CA LEU A 234 -4.40 -1.71 10.31
C LEU A 234 -5.88 -1.88 10.68
N VAL A 235 -6.24 -2.97 11.35
CA VAL A 235 -7.60 -3.19 11.85
C VAL A 235 -7.99 -2.11 12.87
N ARG A 236 -7.12 -1.78 13.82
CA ARG A 236 -7.36 -0.68 14.77
C ARG A 236 -7.59 0.66 14.06
N ASP A 237 -6.83 0.94 13.02
CA ASP A 237 -6.96 2.17 12.24
C ASP A 237 -8.27 2.21 11.44
N ILE A 238 -8.70 1.06 10.89
CA ILE A 238 -10.01 0.90 10.25
C ILE A 238 -11.15 1.13 11.26
N ASP A 239 -11.07 0.51 12.44
CA ASP A 239 -12.12 0.59 13.46
C ASP A 239 -12.29 2.02 14.00
N ALA A 240 -11.18 2.76 14.17
CA ALA A 240 -11.19 4.15 14.59
C ALA A 240 -11.93 5.08 13.61
N LEU A 241 -11.95 4.74 12.31
CA LEU A 241 -12.69 5.49 11.29
C LEU A 241 -14.19 5.17 11.28
N VAL A 242 -14.55 3.95 11.66
CA VAL A 242 -15.96 3.50 11.72
C VAL A 242 -16.63 3.94 13.03
N SER A 243 -15.85 4.15 14.10
CA SER A 243 -16.34 4.57 15.42
C SER A 243 -15.64 5.86 15.90
N PRO A 244 -16.03 7.06 15.42
CA PRO A 244 -15.38 8.33 15.79
C PRO A 244 -15.51 8.71 17.28
N SER A 245 -16.32 8.00 18.07
CA SER A 245 -16.64 8.34 19.46
C SER A 245 -15.78 7.55 20.46
N ALA A 246 -14.45 7.75 20.48
CA ALA A 246 -13.64 7.20 21.59
C ALA A 246 -12.31 7.92 21.89
N VAL A 247 -11.96 9.02 21.23
CA VAL A 247 -10.74 9.77 21.58
C VAL A 247 -11.06 11.24 21.84
N ALA A 248 -11.82 11.48 22.92
CA ALA A 248 -11.74 12.75 23.62
C ALA A 248 -10.64 12.60 24.67
N LEU A 249 -9.46 13.17 24.40
CA LEU A 249 -8.44 13.38 25.43
C LEU A 249 -9.07 14.15 26.60
N PRO A 250 -8.85 13.73 27.86
CA PRO A 250 -9.31 14.51 29.00
C PRO A 250 -8.63 15.87 28.95
N LYS A 251 -9.44 16.94 28.88
CA LYS A 251 -8.97 18.31 29.11
C LYS A 251 -8.35 18.33 30.50
N THR A 252 -7.03 18.49 30.56
CA THR A 252 -6.30 18.66 31.82
C THR A 252 -6.91 19.84 32.57
N THR A 253 -7.45 19.52 33.74
CA THR A 253 -8.04 20.42 34.70
C THR A 253 -7.04 21.49 35.16
N GLN A 254 -7.55 22.70 35.32
CA GLN A 254 -6.90 23.88 35.90
C GLN A 254 -6.20 23.60 37.24
N GLN A 255 -5.13 24.36 37.52
CA GLN A 255 -4.92 25.20 38.73
C GLN A 255 -3.46 25.72 38.81
N PRO A 256 -3.13 26.71 39.68
CA PRO A 256 -3.89 27.87 40.17
C PRO A 256 -3.14 29.21 39.97
N GLN A 257 -3.84 30.35 40.13
CA GLN A 257 -3.23 31.68 40.18
C GLN A 257 -2.32 31.85 41.43
N PRO A 258 -1.21 32.61 41.33
CA PRO A 258 -0.43 33.01 42.50
C PRO A 258 -1.09 34.20 43.24
N PRO A 259 -0.82 34.37 44.54
CA PRO A 259 -1.43 35.42 45.34
C PRO A 259 -0.87 36.79 44.96
N SER A 260 -1.76 37.77 44.90
CA SER A 260 -1.45 39.19 44.73
C SER A 260 -0.62 39.71 45.92
N VAL A 261 0.43 40.46 45.63
CA VAL A 261 1.10 41.38 46.56
C VAL A 261 0.70 42.79 46.19
#